data_AF-A0A363N0T3-F1
#
_entry.id   AF-A0A363N0T3-F1
#
_cell.length_a   1.000
_cell.length_b   1.000
_cell.length_c   1.000
_cell.angle_alpha   90.00
_cell.angle_beta   90.00
_cell.angle_gamma   90.00
#
_symmetry.space_group_name_H-M   'P 1'
#
loop_
_entity.id
_entity.type
_entity.pdbx_description
1 polymer ?
#
loop_
_entity_poly.entity_id
_entity_poly.type
_entity_poly.pdbx_seq_one_letter_code
_entity_poly.pdbx_strand_id
1 'polypeptide(L)'
;MNVIFTPKEALQKLERFCAYQERCHDEVVSKLYSLKMTSDEIDSIVVQLIENNFLNETRFACSFARGKHRIKNWGKIRITNELKLRNISSTNI
;
A
#
# COMPACT_ATOMS: atom_id res chain seq x y z
N MET A 1 -4.89 21.06 15.25
CA MET A 1 -3.83 21.64 14.41
C MET A 1 -3.92 21.02 13.02
N ASN A 2 -4.18 21.81 11.99
CA ASN A 2 -4.10 21.33 10.60
C ASN A 2 -2.61 21.29 10.21
N VAL A 3 -1.98 20.12 10.30
CA VAL A 3 -0.59 19.95 9.86
C VAL A 3 -0.61 19.81 8.34
N ILE A 4 -0.10 20.82 7.64
CA ILE A 4 0.19 20.73 6.21
C ILE A 4 1.52 20.00 6.09
N PHE A 5 1.53 18.86 5.40
CA PHE A 5 2.77 18.12 5.13
C PHE A 5 3.38 18.64 3.84
N THR A 6 4.69 18.75 3.79
CA THR A 6 5.41 18.90 2.51
C THR A 6 5.53 17.54 1.81
N PRO A 7 5.72 17.49 0.48
CA PRO A 7 5.91 16.23 -0.25
C PRO A 7 7.05 15.37 0.33
N LYS A 8 8.13 16.01 0.77
CA LYS A 8 9.28 15.33 1.39
C LYS A 8 8.93 14.70 2.74
N GLU A 9 8.16 15.39 3.57
CA GLU A 9 7.70 14.84 4.85
C GLU A 9 6.68 13.72 4.65
N ALA A 10 5.80 13.87 3.66
CA ALA A 10 4.85 12.84 3.27
C ALA A 10 5.59 11.58 2.79
N LEU A 11 6.59 11.72 1.93
CA LEU A 11 7.44 10.61 1.48
C LEU A 11 8.07 9.87 2.66
N GLN A 12 8.80 10.56 3.54
CA GLN A 12 9.44 9.92 4.71
C GLN A 12 8.43 9.21 5.62
N LYS A 13 7.22 9.77 5.74
CA LYS A 13 6.14 9.16 6.51
C LYS A 13 5.62 7.90 5.83
N LEU A 14 5.51 7.89 4.51
CA LEU A 14 5.06 6.73 3.73
C LEU A 14 6.13 5.64 3.64
N GLU A 15 7.41 5.99 3.57
CA GLU A 15 8.52 5.03 3.67
C GLU A 15 8.43 4.26 4.99
N ARG A 16 8.28 4.96 6.11
CA ARG A 16 8.07 4.33 7.44
C ARG A 16 6.79 3.50 7.48
N PHE A 17 5.72 3.98 6.86
CA PHE A 17 4.44 3.28 6.83
C PHE A 17 4.51 1.95 6.06
N CYS A 18 5.25 1.91 4.96
CA CYS A 18 5.49 0.71 4.16
C CYS A 18 6.55 -0.21 4.78
N ALA A 19 7.58 0.35 5.42
CA ALA A 19 8.59 -0.43 6.13
C ALA A 19 8.03 -1.16 7.36
N TYR A 20 7.03 -0.57 8.03
CA TYR A 20 6.38 -1.20 9.18
C TYR A 20 5.54 -2.42 8.80
N GLN A 21 4.85 -2.35 7.65
CA GLN A 21 4.02 -3.42 7.13
C GLN A 21 3.83 -3.24 5.63
N GLU A 22 3.80 -4.34 4.88
CA GLU A 22 3.43 -4.32 3.47
C GLU A 22 2.09 -3.61 3.24
N ARG A 23 2.08 -2.72 2.25
CA ARG A 23 0.92 -1.94 1.83
C ARG A 23 0.61 -2.20 0.36
N CYS A 24 -0.66 -2.15 0.01
CA CYS A 24 -1.07 -2.06 -1.39
C CYS A 24 -1.11 -0.62 -1.86
N HIS A 25 -1.15 -0.44 -3.18
CA HIS A 25 -1.20 0.87 -3.81
C HIS A 25 -2.36 1.73 -3.27
N ASP A 26 -3.57 1.17 -3.20
CA ASP A 26 -4.75 1.85 -2.67
C ASP A 26 -4.59 2.37 -1.23
N GLU A 27 -3.91 1.60 -0.37
CA GLU A 27 -3.67 2.01 1.02
C GLU A 27 -2.70 3.19 1.07
N VAL A 28 -1.67 3.21 0.21
CA VAL A 28 -0.69 4.30 0.12
C VAL A 28 -1.34 5.57 -0.44
N VAL A 29 -2.10 5.45 -1.52
CA VAL A 29 -2.81 6.59 -2.15
C VAL A 29 -3.84 7.18 -1.19
N SER A 30 -4.66 6.33 -0.55
CA SER A 30 -5.63 6.78 0.46
C SER A 30 -4.93 7.50 1.63
N LYS A 31 -3.75 7.01 2.04
CA LYS A 31 -2.96 7.66 3.08
C LYS A 31 -2.46 9.03 2.64
N LEU A 32 -1.97 9.18 1.42
CA LEU A 32 -1.49 10.47 0.91
C LEU A 32 -2.63 11.49 0.74
N TYR A 33 -3.81 11.07 0.28
CA TYR A 33 -5.01 11.93 0.29
C TYR A 33 -5.37 12.39 1.71
N SER A 34 -5.25 11.51 2.71
CA SER A 34 -5.47 11.90 4.12
C SER A 34 -4.45 12.92 4.64
N LEU A 35 -3.27 12.99 4.01
CA LEU A 35 -2.25 14.02 4.26
C LEU A 35 -2.46 15.30 3.44
N LYS A 36 -3.57 15.38 2.68
CA LYS A 36 -3.95 16.51 1.80
C LYS A 36 -2.94 16.79 0.69
N MET A 37 -2.29 15.75 0.17
CA MET A 37 -1.43 15.86 -1.01
C MET A 37 -2.28 16.01 -2.28
N THR A 38 -1.74 16.73 -3.26
CA THR A 38 -2.32 16.87 -4.60
C THR A 38 -2.06 15.61 -5.44
N SER A 39 -2.79 15.43 -6.54
CA SER A 39 -2.63 14.24 -7.40
C SER A 39 -1.19 14.11 -7.92
N ASP A 40 -0.60 15.21 -8.38
CA ASP A 40 0.77 15.21 -8.93
C ASP A 40 1.81 14.83 -7.88
N GLU A 41 1.63 15.29 -6.64
CA GLU A 41 2.49 14.92 -5.51
C GLU A 41 2.32 13.45 -5.13
N ILE A 42 1.09 12.94 -5.16
CA ILE A 42 0.79 11.53 -4.87
C ILE A 42 1.51 10.63 -5.87
N ASP A 43 1.35 10.90 -7.17
CA ASP A 43 1.95 10.10 -8.23
C ASP A 43 3.48 10.09 -8.12
N SER A 44 4.08 11.26 -7.90
CA SER A 44 5.53 11.41 -7.69
C SER A 44 6.03 10.60 -6.49
N ILE A 45 5.34 10.69 -5.34
CA ILE A 45 5.71 9.96 -4.12
C ILE A 45 5.55 8.45 -4.33
N VAL A 46 4.47 8.01 -4.97
CA VAL A 46 4.23 6.59 -5.24
C VAL A 46 5.32 6.01 -6.14
N VAL A 47 5.72 6.71 -7.20
CA VAL A 47 6.83 6.30 -8.06
C VAL A 47 8.12 6.13 -7.24
N GLN A 48 8.46 7.11 -6.40
CA GLN A 48 9.64 7.02 -5.55
C GLN A 48 9.58 5.84 -4.56
N LEU A 49 8.41 5.52 -4.01
CA LEU A 49 8.24 4.36 -3.12
C LEU A 49 8.42 3.05 -3.87
N ILE A 50 7.98 2.97 -5.13
CA ILE A 50 8.14 1.77 -5.97
C ILE A 50 9.59 1.60 -6.40
N GLU A 51 10.24 2.67 -6.89
CA GLU A 51 11.64 2.67 -7.31
C GLU A 51 12.58 2.27 -6.17
N ASN A 52 12.31 2.78 -4.97
CA ASN A 52 13.06 2.41 -3.76
C ASN A 52 12.57 1.09 -3.11
N ASN A 53 11.67 0.36 -3.77
CA ASN A 53 11.13 -0.94 -3.35
C ASN A 53 10.42 -0.96 -1.97
N PHE A 54 9.98 0.21 -1.49
CA PHE A 54 9.10 0.32 -0.32
C PHE A 54 7.68 -0.15 -0.62
N LEU A 55 7.16 0.15 -1.82
CA LEU A 55 5.85 -0.29 -2.28
C LEU A 55 6.00 -1.38 -3.34
N ASN A 56 5.54 -2.60 -3.02
CA ASN A 56 5.64 -3.76 -3.90
C ASN A 56 4.36 -4.60 -3.82
N GLU A 57 3.59 -4.63 -4.90
CA GLU A 57 2.26 -5.25 -4.91
C GLU A 57 2.31 -6.78 -4.78
N THR A 58 3.27 -7.44 -5.43
CA THR A 58 3.48 -8.88 -5.33
C THR A 58 3.82 -9.27 -3.89
N ARG A 59 4.73 -8.52 -3.25
CA ARG A 59 5.14 -8.74 -1.86
C ARG A 59 3.96 -8.57 -0.90
N PHE A 60 3.13 -7.56 -1.12
CA PHE A 60 1.88 -7.37 -0.39
C PHE A 60 0.94 -8.58 -0.53
N ALA A 61 0.66 -9.03 -1.75
CA ALA A 61 -0.27 -10.12 -2.00
C ALA A 61 0.16 -11.43 -1.33
N CYS A 62 1.46 -11.78 -1.43
CA CYS A 62 2.03 -12.94 -0.75
C CYS A 62 1.91 -12.85 0.78
N SER A 63 2.29 -11.70 1.36
CA SER A 63 2.22 -11.48 2.80
C SER A 63 0.78 -11.54 3.32
N PHE A 64 -0.15 -10.88 2.61
CA PHE A 64 -1.58 -10.89 2.92
C PHE A 64 -2.14 -12.31 2.89
N ALA A 65 -1.95 -13.04 1.80
CA ALA A 65 -2.44 -14.40 1.64
C ALA A 65 -1.91 -15.33 2.74
N ARG A 66 -0.60 -15.29 3.00
CA ARG A 66 0.04 -16.11 4.04
C ARG A 66 -0.50 -15.79 5.43
N GLY A 67 -0.63 -14.52 5.78
CA GLY A 67 -1.16 -14.08 7.07
C GLY A 67 -2.61 -14.51 7.27
N LYS A 68 -3.47 -14.31 6.26
CA LYS A 68 -4.89 -14.70 6.33
C LYS A 68 -5.09 -16.20 6.35
N HIS A 69 -4.30 -16.96 5.59
CA HIS A 69 -4.34 -18.40 5.61
C HIS A 69 -3.88 -18.97 6.96
N ARG A 70 -2.69 -18.58 7.45
CA ARG A 70 -2.09 -19.19 8.64
C ARG A 70 -2.73 -18.75 9.95
N ILE A 71 -3.11 -17.47 10.07
CA ILE A 71 -3.57 -16.90 11.35
C ILE A 71 -5.10 -16.89 11.42
N LYS A 72 -5.78 -16.65 10.29
CA LYS A 72 -7.23 -16.52 10.23
C LYS A 72 -7.93 -17.72 9.58
N ASN A 73 -7.17 -18.72 9.09
CA ASN A 73 -7.70 -19.91 8.41
C ASN A 73 -8.62 -19.57 7.24
N TRP A 74 -8.34 -18.48 6.52
CA TRP A 74 -9.11 -18.11 5.34
C TRP A 74 -8.79 -19.06 4.19
N GLY A 75 -9.83 -19.55 3.51
CA GLY A 75 -9.69 -20.32 2.28
C GLY A 75 -9.30 -19.45 1.08
N LYS A 76 -8.77 -20.10 0.04
CA LYS A 76 -8.25 -19.46 -1.19
C LYS A 76 -9.24 -18.48 -1.83
N ILE A 77 -10.50 -18.88 -2.00
CA ILE A 77 -11.53 -18.06 -2.65
C ILE A 77 -11.72 -16.72 -1.93
N ARG A 78 -11.77 -16.75 -0.59
CA ARG A 78 -11.91 -15.53 0.21
C ARG A 78 -10.69 -14.63 0.04
N ILE A 79 -9.48 -15.19 0.13
CA ILE A 79 -8.23 -14.43 -0.02
C ILE A 79 -8.17 -13.76 -1.41
N THR A 80 -8.47 -14.52 -2.47
CA THR A 80 -8.52 -14.00 -3.84
C THR A 80 -9.53 -12.87 -3.98
N ASN A 81 -10.75 -13.02 -3.44
CA ASN A 81 -11.77 -11.98 -3.52
C ASN A 81 -11.34 -10.71 -2.77
N GLU A 82 -10.71 -10.85 -1.61
CA GLU A 82 -10.21 -9.71 -0.82
C GLU A 82 -9.05 -8.98 -1.49
N LEU A 83 -8.16 -9.71 -2.18
CA LEU A 83 -7.10 -9.09 -2.99
C LEU A 83 -7.70 -8.34 -4.20
N LYS A 84 -8.70 -8.93 -4.88
CA LYS A 84 -9.40 -8.25 -5.98
C LYS A 84 -10.12 -6.97 -5.52
N LEU A 85 -10.77 -7.00 -4.35
CA LEU A 85 -11.44 -5.83 -3.77
C LEU A 85 -10.47 -4.70 -3.41
N ARG A 86 -9.17 -4.99 -3.30
CA ARG A 86 -8.08 -4.03 -3.06
C ARG A 86 -7.35 -3.63 -4.34
N ASN A 87 -8.00 -3.87 -5.50
CA ASN A 87 -7.49 -3.57 -6.83
C ASN A 87 -6.13 -4.20 -7.17
N ILE A 88 -5.79 -5.32 -6.52
CA ILE A 88 -4.58 -6.08 -6.85
C ILE A 88 -4.80 -6.78 -8.20
N SER A 89 -3.85 -6.59 -9.13
CA SER A 89 -3.91 -7.22 -10.45
C SER A 89 -4.01 -8.75 -10.34
N SER A 90 -4.75 -9.39 -11.24
CA SER A 90 -4.87 -10.85 -11.30
C SER A 90 -3.53 -11.57 -11.46
N THR A 91 -2.51 -10.90 -11.99
CA THR A 91 -1.14 -11.44 -12.10
C THR A 91 -0.44 -11.57 -10.75
N ASN A 92 -0.90 -10.83 -9.74
CA ASN A 92 -0.33 -10.79 -8.39
C ASN A 92 -1.14 -11.62 -7.36
N ILE A 93 -2.20 -12.32 -7.79
CA ILE A 93 -3.11 -13.12 -6.93
C ILE A 93 -2.83 -14.62 -7.08
#